data_AF-A0A7M3BQE9-F1
#
_entry.id   AF-A0A7M3BQE9-F1
#
_cell.length_a   1.000
_cell.length_b   1.000
_cell.length_c   1.000
_cell.angle_alpha   90.00
_cell.angle_beta   90.00
_cell.angle_gamma   90.00
#
_symmetry.space_group_name_H-M   'P 1'
#
loop_
_entity.id
_entity.type
_entity.pdbx_description
1 polymer ?
#
loop_
_entity_poly.entity_id
_entity_poly.type
_entity_poly.pdbx_seq_one_letter_code
_entity_poly.pdbx_strand_id
1 'polypeptide(L)'
;MEPEALPKERAALRQPDAPSARKPRTVKADLAVVTPAEIDVFDEPDIIAAEPPPATAPRKRSMLGGLLFGALGVLVSLALGLWTDQLIRDLFARAEWLGWLAAGMAVIALLAL
;
A
#
# COMPACT_ATOMS: atom_id res chain seq x y z
N MET A 1 18.96 -45.31 43.79
CA MET A 1 18.75 -46.02 42.51
C MET A 1 17.26 -45.97 42.27
N GLU A 2 16.65 -45.29 41.32
CA GLU A 2 16.96 -44.57 40.07
C GLU A 2 15.56 -44.09 39.58
N PRO A 3 15.36 -43.16 38.64
CA PRO A 3 16.05 -41.93 38.27
C PRO A 3 15.13 -40.69 38.33
N GLU A 4 15.70 -39.50 38.54
CA GLU A 4 15.07 -38.26 38.09
C GLU A 4 15.17 -38.15 36.56
N ALA A 5 14.04 -37.95 35.89
CA ALA A 5 13.98 -37.67 34.46
C ALA A 5 13.56 -36.21 34.22
N LEU A 6 14.54 -35.36 33.94
CA LEU A 6 14.38 -34.14 33.12
C LEU A 6 14.68 -34.53 31.66
N PRO A 7 14.38 -33.73 30.61
CA PRO A 7 13.26 -32.82 30.36
C PRO A 7 12.62 -33.09 28.96
N LYS A 8 11.42 -32.56 28.67
CA LYS A 8 10.98 -32.40 27.26
C LYS A 8 10.27 -31.08 27.06
N GLU A 9 11.09 -30.14 26.62
CA GLU A 9 10.76 -28.89 25.97
C GLU A 9 9.75 -29.12 24.83
N ARG A 10 8.54 -28.57 24.98
CA ARG A 10 7.72 -28.15 23.85
C ARG A 10 7.42 -26.68 24.04
N ALA A 11 8.13 -25.90 23.23
CA ALA A 11 7.87 -24.51 22.93
C ALA A 11 6.37 -24.23 22.82
N ALA A 12 5.80 -23.61 23.85
CA ALA A 12 4.61 -22.80 23.71
C ALA A 12 5.10 -21.36 23.53
N LEU A 13 4.82 -20.82 22.34
CA LEU A 13 5.14 -19.47 21.90
C LEU A 13 5.15 -18.45 23.04
N ARG A 14 6.25 -17.69 23.16
CA ARG A 14 6.20 -16.35 23.75
C ARG A 14 5.17 -15.55 22.99
N GLN A 15 3.98 -15.43 23.54
CA GLN A 15 3.06 -14.39 23.14
C GLN A 15 3.62 -13.10 23.76
N PRO A 16 4.01 -12.09 22.97
CA PRO A 16 4.45 -10.83 23.54
C PRO A 16 3.28 -10.26 24.34
N ASP A 17 3.52 -10.03 25.63
CA ASP A 17 2.60 -9.36 26.54
C ASP A 17 1.99 -8.14 25.84
N ALA A 18 0.69 -8.20 25.58
CA ALA A 18 -0.06 -7.04 25.13
C ALA A 18 0.13 -5.94 26.18
N PRO A 19 0.49 -4.71 25.80
CA PRO A 19 0.73 -3.64 26.77
C PRO A 19 -0.57 -3.41 27.53
N SER A 20 -0.56 -3.69 28.83
CA SER A 20 -1.70 -3.40 29.69
C SER A 20 -2.01 -1.91 29.62
N ALA A 21 -3.23 -1.57 29.22
CA ALA A 21 -3.68 -0.20 29.09
C ALA A 21 -3.47 0.53 30.43
N ARG A 22 -2.55 1.50 30.45
CA ARG A 22 -2.27 2.29 31.64
C ARG A 22 -3.51 3.09 32.03
N LYS A 23 -3.98 2.92 33.26
CA LYS A 23 -5.05 3.75 33.83
C LYS A 23 -4.56 5.20 33.96
N PRO A 24 -5.34 6.20 33.52
CA PRO A 24 -4.96 7.61 33.65
C PRO A 24 -4.85 8.01 35.13
N ARG A 25 -3.80 8.75 35.49
CA ARG A 25 -3.58 9.26 36.85
C ARG A 25 -3.92 10.75 36.88
N THR A 26 -4.94 11.11 37.65
CA THR A 26 -5.40 12.48 37.84
C THR A 26 -4.37 13.27 38.67
N VAL A 27 -4.01 14.47 38.21
CA VAL A 27 -3.15 15.40 38.97
C VAL A 27 -4.02 16.20 39.93
N LYS A 28 -3.60 16.35 41.20
CA LYS A 28 -4.32 17.16 42.20
C LYS A 28 -4.18 18.64 41.85
N ALA A 29 -5.31 19.33 41.68
CA ALA A 29 -5.35 20.73 41.24
C ALA A 29 -4.72 21.74 42.22
N ASP A 30 -4.59 21.36 43.50
CA ASP A 30 -4.18 22.25 44.60
C ASP A 30 -2.68 22.64 44.63
N LEU A 31 -1.87 22.16 43.68
CA LEU A 31 -0.42 22.41 43.63
C LEU A 31 0.05 23.01 42.29
N ALA A 32 -0.86 23.33 41.38
CA ALA A 32 -0.51 23.87 40.07
C ALA A 32 -0.56 25.40 40.09
N VAL A 33 0.59 26.05 40.28
CA VAL A 33 0.73 27.48 39.99
C VAL A 33 0.71 27.62 38.46
N VAL A 34 -0.41 28.08 37.93
CA VAL A 34 -0.56 28.41 36.50
C VAL A 34 0.05 29.78 36.29
N THR A 35 1.26 29.84 35.75
CA THR A 35 1.84 31.09 35.26
C THR A 35 1.41 31.26 33.80
N PRO A 36 0.48 32.19 33.48
CA PRO A 36 0.13 32.49 32.10
C PRO A 36 1.36 32.99 31.35
N ALA A 37 1.49 32.58 30.08
CA ALA A 37 2.55 33.07 29.21
C ALA A 37 2.28 34.53 28.81
N GLU A 38 3.33 35.32 28.63
CA GLU A 38 3.25 36.74 28.26
C GLU A 38 2.68 36.96 26.84
N ILE A 39 2.76 35.94 25.98
CA ILE A 39 2.17 35.92 24.64
C ILE A 39 1.21 34.72 24.58
N ASP A 40 -0.08 35.00 24.51
CA ASP A 40 -1.11 33.99 24.30
C ASP A 40 -1.42 33.86 22.80
N VAL A 41 -0.83 32.82 22.18
CA VAL A 41 -0.99 32.48 20.76
C VAL A 41 -2.45 32.20 20.37
N PHE A 42 -3.31 31.87 21.34
CA PHE A 42 -4.72 31.59 21.10
C PHE A 42 -5.62 32.83 21.24
N ASP A 43 -5.10 33.93 21.77
CA ASP A 43 -5.83 35.20 21.96
C ASP A 43 -5.70 36.13 20.74
N GLU A 44 -5.07 35.65 19.66
CA GLU A 44 -4.91 36.39 18.41
C GLU A 44 -6.26 36.48 17.68
N PRO A 45 -6.85 37.69 17.49
CA PRO A 45 -8.19 37.84 16.97
C PRO A 45 -8.35 37.43 15.49
N ASP A 46 -7.23 37.27 14.77
CA ASP A 46 -7.21 36.95 13.33
C ASP A 46 -7.70 35.52 13.02
N ILE A 47 -7.56 34.56 13.95
CA ILE A 47 -8.02 33.17 13.73
C ILE A 47 -9.54 33.04 13.84
N ILE A 48 -10.21 33.95 14.58
CA ILE A 48 -11.67 33.95 14.74
C ILE A 48 -12.37 34.67 13.57
N ALA A 49 -11.69 35.65 12.95
CA ALA A 49 -12.21 36.41 11.81
C ALA A 49 -11.94 35.75 10.44
N ALA A 50 -11.00 34.81 10.37
CA ALA A 50 -10.71 34.07 9.15
C ALA A 50 -11.83 33.07 8.84
N GLU A 51 -12.71 33.45 7.91
CA GLU A 51 -13.71 32.54 7.35
C GLU A 51 -12.99 31.32 6.74
N PRO A 52 -13.27 30.08 7.19
CA PRO A 52 -12.57 28.91 6.68
C PRO A 52 -12.81 28.79 5.17
N PRO A 53 -11.78 28.45 4.38
CA PRO A 53 -11.92 28.33 2.94
C PRO A 53 -13.06 27.35 2.62
N PRO A 54 -13.89 27.64 1.61
CA PRO A 54 -15.05 26.81 1.29
C PRO A 54 -14.60 25.37 1.07
N ALA A 55 -15.21 24.45 1.80
CA ALA A 55 -14.90 23.03 1.70
C ALA A 55 -15.05 22.56 0.25
N THR A 56 -13.94 22.19 -0.39
CA THR A 56 -13.99 21.66 -1.76
C THR A 56 -14.78 20.36 -1.76
N ALA A 57 -15.89 20.32 -2.50
CA ALA A 57 -16.70 19.12 -2.61
C ALA A 57 -15.85 17.94 -3.16
N PRO A 58 -15.98 16.73 -2.61
CA PRO A 58 -15.21 15.59 -3.07
C PRO A 58 -15.56 15.28 -4.54
N ARG A 59 -14.53 15.29 -5.40
CA ARG A 59 -14.67 14.96 -6.82
C ARG A 59 -15.24 13.55 -6.97
N LYS A 60 -16.48 13.43 -7.46
CA LYS A 60 -17.10 12.14 -7.79
C LYS A 60 -16.36 11.51 -8.97
N ARG A 61 -15.56 10.48 -8.68
CA ARG A 61 -14.89 9.66 -9.69
C ARG A 61 -15.95 8.80 -10.38
N SER A 62 -16.00 8.81 -11.71
CA SER A 62 -16.91 7.94 -12.46
C SER A 62 -16.40 6.49 -12.41
N MET A 63 -17.14 5.61 -11.73
CA MET A 63 -16.83 4.18 -11.67
C MET A 63 -16.86 3.52 -13.06
N LEU A 64 -17.79 3.96 -13.92
CA LEU A 64 -17.88 3.49 -15.30
C LEU A 64 -16.67 3.90 -16.13
N GLY A 65 -16.15 5.11 -15.90
CA GLY A 65 -14.91 5.56 -16.54
C GLY A 65 -13.74 4.64 -16.18
N GLY A 66 -13.57 4.36 -14.88
CA GLY A 66 -12.54 3.42 -14.41
C GLY A 66 -12.69 2.03 -15.02
N LEU A 67 -13.91 1.50 -15.09
CA LEU A 67 -14.19 0.18 -15.69
C LEU A 67 -13.93 0.15 -17.19
N LEU A 68 -14.34 1.18 -17.94
CA LEU A 68 -14.12 1.29 -19.38
C LEU A 68 -12.62 1.31 -19.69
N PHE A 69 -11.84 2.15 -18.98
CA PHE A 69 -10.39 2.21 -19.18
C PHE A 69 -9.68 0.93 -18.74
N GLY A 70 -10.16 0.26 -17.68
CA GLY A 70 -9.67 -1.05 -17.28
C GLY A 70 -9.91 -2.11 -18.37
N ALA A 71 -11.14 -2.19 -18.90
CA ALA A 71 -11.48 -3.11 -19.97
C ALA A 71 -10.72 -2.80 -21.28
N LEU A 72 -10.57 -1.52 -21.63
CA LEU A 72 -9.74 -1.07 -22.75
C LEU A 72 -8.28 -1.52 -22.58
N GLY A 73 -7.71 -1.35 -21.39
CA GLY A 73 -6.36 -1.81 -21.09
C GLY A 73 -6.20 -3.32 -21.29
N VAL A 74 -7.16 -4.12 -20.78
CA VAL A 74 -7.16 -5.58 -20.98
C VAL A 74 -7.26 -5.94 -22.46
N LEU A 75 -8.16 -5.30 -23.21
CA LEU A 75 -8.32 -5.54 -24.65
C LEU A 75 -7.04 -5.19 -25.43
N VAL A 76 -6.41 -4.05 -25.12
CA VAL A 76 -5.16 -3.63 -25.76
C VAL A 76 -4.03 -4.62 -25.44
N SER A 77 -3.85 -5.00 -24.18
CA SER A 77 -2.86 -6.01 -23.79
C SER A 77 -3.08 -7.34 -24.50
N LEU A 78 -4.33 -7.78 -24.60
CA LEU A 78 -4.67 -9.03 -25.30
C LEU A 78 -4.41 -8.92 -26.81
N ALA A 79 -4.73 -7.78 -27.43
CA ALA A 79 -4.47 -7.53 -28.84
C ALA A 79 -2.96 -7.57 -29.15
N LEU A 80 -2.13 -6.93 -28.32
CA LEU A 80 -0.68 -6.99 -28.44
C LEU A 80 -0.13 -8.40 -28.24
N GLY A 81 -0.65 -9.14 -27.26
CA GLY A 81 -0.25 -10.52 -27.01
C GLY A 81 -0.55 -11.43 -28.20
N LEU A 82 -1.78 -11.38 -28.72
CA LEU A 82 -2.18 -12.17 -29.89
C LEU A 82 -1.42 -11.76 -31.16
N TRP A 83 -1.18 -10.46 -31.36
CA TRP A 83 -0.39 -9.98 -32.49
C TRP A 83 1.05 -10.51 -32.46
N THR A 84 1.69 -10.46 -31.28
CA THR A 84 3.05 -10.97 -31.10
C THR A 84 3.11 -12.47 -31.37
N ASP A 85 2.16 -13.22 -30.83
CA ASP A 85 2.04 -14.66 -31.05
C ASP A 85 1.81 -15.01 -32.54
N GLN A 86 0.93 -14.27 -33.21
CA GLN A 86 0.65 -14.45 -34.63
C GLN A 86 1.86 -14.09 -35.49
N LEU A 87 2.59 -13.04 -35.16
CA LEU A 87 3.85 -12.66 -35.81
C LEU A 87 4.90 -13.77 -35.71
N ILE A 88 5.08 -14.35 -34.51
CA ILE A 88 6.00 -15.47 -34.29
C ILE A 88 5.58 -16.66 -35.15
N ARG A 89 4.28 -17.00 -35.15
CA ARG A 89 3.71 -18.07 -35.99
C ARG A 89 3.96 -17.84 -37.48
N ASP A 90 3.73 -16.63 -37.97
CA ASP A 90 3.97 -16.25 -39.36
C ASP A 90 5.45 -16.35 -39.75
N LEU A 91 6.36 -16.03 -38.83
CA LEU A 91 7.81 -16.18 -39.08
C LEU A 91 8.22 -17.65 -39.11
N PHE A 92 7.71 -18.47 -38.19
CA PHE A 92 7.92 -19.92 -38.20
C PHE A 92 7.42 -20.55 -39.51
N ALA A 93 6.21 -20.15 -39.97
CA ALA A 93 5.63 -20.65 -41.21
C ALA A 93 6.46 -20.28 -42.46
N ARG A 94 7.20 -19.17 -42.41
CA ARG A 94 8.09 -18.74 -43.50
C ARG A 94 9.43 -19.44 -43.46
N ALA A 95 10.06 -19.50 -42.29
CA ALA A 95 11.32 -20.20 -42.09
C ALA A 95 11.57 -20.47 -40.60
N GLU A 96 11.85 -21.73 -40.25
CA GLU A 96 12.13 -22.18 -38.88
C GLU A 96 13.18 -21.32 -38.15
N TRP A 97 14.26 -20.91 -38.81
CA TRP A 97 15.32 -20.09 -38.19
C TRP A 97 14.85 -18.70 -37.74
N LEU A 98 13.86 -18.14 -38.46
CA LEU A 98 13.27 -16.82 -38.17
C LEU A 98 12.32 -16.89 -36.97
N GLY A 99 11.66 -18.03 -36.79
CA GLY A 99 10.83 -18.34 -35.63
C GLY A 99 11.62 -18.37 -34.32
N TRP A 100 12.78 -19.03 -34.31
CA TRP A 100 13.68 -19.06 -33.14
C TRP A 100 14.22 -17.67 -32.78
N LEU A 101 14.53 -16.83 -33.79
CA LEU A 101 14.91 -15.43 -33.57
C LEU A 101 13.78 -14.64 -32.88
N ALA A 102 12.54 -14.77 -33.38
CA ALA A 102 11.39 -14.08 -32.83
C ALA A 102 11.05 -14.54 -31.41
N ALA A 103 11.09 -15.85 -31.15
CA ALA A 103 10.91 -16.42 -29.81
C ALA A 103 11.98 -15.93 -28.83
N GLY A 104 13.25 -15.91 -29.24
CA GLY A 104 14.35 -15.38 -28.43
C GLY A 104 14.17 -13.90 -28.09
N MET A 105 13.80 -13.08 -29.07
CA MET A 105 13.52 -11.65 -28.86
C MET A 105 12.32 -11.42 -27.93
N ALA A 106 11.26 -12.25 -28.04
CA ALA A 106 10.11 -12.16 -27.15
C ALA A 106 10.48 -12.44 -25.68
N VAL A 107 11.31 -13.47 -25.42
CA VAL A 107 11.80 -13.77 -24.07
C VAL A 107 12.67 -12.63 -23.53
N ILE A 108 13.58 -12.08 -24.34
CA ILE A 108 14.43 -10.95 -23.94
C ILE A 108 13.57 -9.72 -23.60
N ALA A 109 12.59 -9.38 -24.46
CA ALA A 109 11.68 -8.27 -24.20
C ALA A 109 10.90 -8.45 -22.91
N LEU A 110 10.48 -9.69 -22.59
CA LEU A 110 9.79 -10.01 -21.33
C LEU A 110 10.69 -9.87 -20.10
N LEU A 111 11.99 -10.23 -20.23
CA LEU A 111 12.97 -10.13 -19.16
C LEU A 111 13.48 -8.70 -18.93
N ALA A 112 13.41 -7.84 -19.95
CA ALA A 112 13.87 -6.46 -19.89
C ALA A 112 12.80 -5.47 -19.37
N LEU A 113 11.56 -5.92 -19.21
CA LEU A 113 10.44 -5.15 -18.66
C LEU A 113 10.45 -5.16 -17.12
#